data_AF-A0A7X5SBH9-F1
#
_entry.id   AF-A0A7X5SBH9-F1
#
_cell.length_a   1.000
_cell.length_b   1.000
_cell.length_c   1.000
_cell.angle_alpha   90.00
_cell.angle_beta   90.00
_cell.angle_gamma   90.00
#
_symmetry.space_group_name_H-M   'P 1'
#
loop_
_entity.id
_entity.type
_entity.pdbx_description
1 polymer ?
#
loop_
_entity_poly.entity_id
_entity_poly.type
_entity_poly.pdbx_seq_one_letter_code
_entity_poly.pdbx_strand_id
1 'polypeptide(L)'
;AIIGIALQLPQLVLFGVRIPLPGLSIPQVFLALALANTLVALWIFTLVPEFLMRFLSWVLVSVLYRLRTRDIDRHVPDEGAALLVCNHVSYMDALILSAVIPRPVRFVMYYKIFRIPVMRWIFRTAKAIPIAGAREDPALMQQAFDRIDAALADGELVCIFPEGALTRDG
;
A
#
# COMPACT_ATOMS: atom_id res chain seq x y z
N ALA A 1 5.06 -30.77 1.99
CA ALA A 1 5.93 -31.94 2.22
C ALA A 1 5.93 -32.92 1.04
N ILE A 2 4.77 -33.46 0.64
CA ILE A 2 4.66 -34.52 -0.39
C ILE A 2 5.20 -34.09 -1.77
N ILE A 3 4.89 -32.87 -2.23
CA ILE A 3 5.37 -32.34 -3.52
C ILE A 3 6.90 -32.18 -3.54
N GLY A 4 7.49 -31.70 -2.44
CA GLY A 4 8.95 -31.55 -2.34
C GLY A 4 9.68 -32.88 -2.40
N ILE A 5 9.14 -33.92 -1.78
CA ILE A 5 9.69 -35.29 -1.83
C ILE A 5 9.52 -35.87 -3.23
N ALA A 6 8.36 -35.67 -3.87
CA ALA A 6 8.13 -36.12 -5.25
C ALA A 6 9.09 -35.47 -6.25
N LEU A 7 9.43 -34.18 -6.09
CA LEU A 7 10.38 -33.49 -6.97
C LEU A 7 11.83 -33.98 -6.82
N GLN A 8 12.17 -34.62 -5.69
CA GLN A 8 13.50 -35.17 -5.43
C GLN A 8 13.69 -36.60 -5.96
N LEU A 9 12.58 -37.32 -6.21
CA LEU A 9 12.66 -38.66 -6.75
C LEU A 9 13.10 -38.61 -8.23
N PRO A 10 13.99 -39.51 -8.69
CA PRO A 10 14.34 -39.60 -10.10
C PRO A 10 13.27 -40.32 -10.93
N GLN A 11 12.43 -41.13 -10.28
CA GLN A 11 11.34 -41.88 -10.93
C GLN A 11 10.27 -42.29 -9.93
N LEU A 12 9.02 -42.33 -10.39
CA LEU A 12 7.88 -42.90 -9.69
C LEU A 12 7.45 -44.18 -10.42
N VAL A 13 7.21 -45.27 -9.70
CA VAL A 13 6.66 -46.49 -10.27
C VAL A 13 5.21 -46.62 -9.82
N LEU A 14 4.26 -46.55 -10.75
CA LEU A 14 2.83 -46.71 -10.49
C LEU A 14 2.27 -47.79 -11.42
N PHE A 15 1.65 -48.83 -10.87
CA PHE A 15 1.08 -49.96 -11.64
C PHE A 15 2.04 -50.56 -12.69
N GLY A 16 3.34 -50.63 -12.38
CA GLY A 16 4.37 -51.15 -13.29
C GLY A 16 4.89 -50.15 -14.34
N VAL A 17 4.29 -48.97 -14.45
CA VAL A 17 4.75 -47.90 -15.34
C VAL A 17 5.77 -47.02 -14.61
N ARG A 18 6.94 -46.80 -15.24
CA ARG A 18 7.98 -45.89 -14.74
C ARG A 18 7.74 -44.49 -15.27
N ILE A 19 7.44 -43.56 -14.38
CA ILE A 19 7.29 -42.14 -14.70
C ILE A 19 8.58 -41.44 -14.30
N PRO A 20 9.36 -40.88 -15.25
CA PRO A 20 10.57 -40.14 -14.92
C PRO A 20 10.18 -38.85 -14.17
N LEU A 21 10.86 -38.58 -13.07
CA LEU A 21 10.65 -37.40 -12.24
C LEU A 21 11.90 -36.51 -12.25
N PRO A 22 11.78 -35.23 -11.86
CA PRO A 22 12.85 -34.25 -12.01
C PRO A 22 14.14 -34.56 -11.25
N GLY A 23 14.10 -35.40 -10.20
CA GLY A 23 15.30 -35.79 -9.43
C GLY A 23 16.06 -34.60 -8.83
N LEU A 24 15.36 -33.52 -8.47
CA LEU A 24 15.99 -32.29 -7.99
C LEU A 24 16.69 -32.54 -6.65
N SER A 25 17.89 -32.01 -6.50
CA SER A 25 18.59 -31.97 -5.21
C SER A 25 17.85 -31.07 -4.20
N ILE A 26 18.12 -31.26 -2.90
CA ILE A 26 17.53 -30.44 -1.83
C ILE A 26 17.71 -28.92 -2.11
N PRO A 27 18.91 -28.41 -2.46
CA PRO A 27 19.08 -27.00 -2.79
C PRO A 27 18.23 -26.54 -3.98
N GLN A 28 18.07 -27.37 -5.02
CA GLN A 28 17.26 -27.03 -6.19
C GLN A 28 15.76 -26.95 -5.86
N VAL A 29 15.27 -27.80 -4.96
CA VAL A 29 13.89 -27.71 -4.47
C VAL A 29 13.67 -26.41 -3.68
N PHE A 30 14.61 -26.04 -2.80
CA PHE A 30 14.52 -24.76 -2.08
C PHE A 30 14.57 -23.56 -3.03
N LEU A 31 15.44 -23.59 -4.04
CA LEU A 31 15.53 -22.54 -5.06
C LEU A 31 14.22 -22.43 -5.85
N ALA A 32 13.66 -23.55 -6.32
CA ALA A 32 12.40 -23.57 -7.04
C ALA A 32 11.25 -22.99 -6.20
N LEU A 33 11.19 -23.36 -4.91
CA LEU A 33 10.19 -22.82 -3.98
C LEU A 33 10.40 -21.32 -3.74
N ALA A 34 11.64 -20.86 -3.56
CA ALA A 34 11.96 -19.45 -3.39
C ALA A 34 11.56 -18.62 -4.63
N LEU A 35 11.85 -19.12 -5.83
CA LEU A 35 11.44 -18.48 -7.08
C LEU A 35 9.91 -18.44 -7.20
N ALA A 36 9.22 -19.55 -6.94
CA ALA A 36 7.77 -19.60 -6.98
C ALA A 36 7.13 -18.61 -5.98
N ASN A 37 7.61 -18.57 -4.73
CA ASN A 37 7.16 -17.60 -3.73
C ASN A 37 7.45 -16.16 -4.14
N THR A 38 8.61 -15.90 -4.75
CA THR A 38 8.97 -14.57 -5.27
C THR A 38 8.01 -14.15 -6.37
N LEU A 39 7.68 -15.04 -7.31
CA LEU A 39 6.72 -14.76 -8.38
C LEU A 39 5.32 -14.48 -7.83
N VAL A 40 4.86 -15.28 -6.86
CA VAL A 40 3.56 -15.05 -6.19
C VAL A 40 3.57 -13.73 -5.43
N ALA A 41 4.64 -13.42 -4.70
CA ALA A 41 4.78 -12.15 -4.00
C ALA A 41 4.74 -10.95 -4.97
N LEU A 42 5.49 -11.02 -6.08
CA LEU A 42 5.46 -9.99 -7.13
C LEU A 42 4.05 -9.84 -7.72
N TRP A 43 3.33 -10.94 -7.94
CA TRP A 43 1.95 -10.89 -8.42
C TRP A 43 0.98 -10.29 -7.39
N ILE A 44 1.10 -10.62 -6.12
CA ILE A 44 0.32 -9.97 -5.05
C ILE A 44 0.62 -8.47 -5.01
N PHE A 45 1.88 -8.07 -5.19
CA PHE A 45 2.24 -6.65 -5.24
C PHE A 45 1.64 -5.91 -6.44
N THR A 46 1.43 -6.56 -7.57
CA THR A 46 0.72 -5.92 -8.69
C THR A 46 -0.79 -5.82 -8.45
N LEU A 47 -1.36 -6.71 -7.63
CA LEU A 47 -2.78 -6.67 -7.27
C LEU A 47 -3.08 -5.65 -6.17
N VAL A 48 -2.25 -5.59 -5.12
CA VAL A 48 -2.53 -4.77 -3.94
C VAL A 48 -1.29 -4.03 -3.44
N PRO A 49 -0.76 -3.07 -4.22
CA PRO A 49 0.47 -2.36 -3.88
C PRO A 49 0.32 -1.46 -2.63
N GLU A 50 -0.90 -1.11 -2.25
CA GLU A 50 -1.22 -0.33 -1.05
C GLU A 50 -0.72 -1.01 0.24
N PHE A 51 -0.81 -2.35 0.34
CA PHE A 51 -0.31 -3.08 1.52
C PHE A 51 1.20 -2.96 1.66
N LEU A 52 1.94 -3.04 0.55
CA LEU A 52 3.39 -2.84 0.57
C LEU A 52 3.73 -1.42 1.05
N MET A 53 3.07 -0.41 0.50
CA MET A 53 3.32 0.98 0.84
C MET A 53 3.05 1.25 2.33
N ARG A 54 1.98 0.66 2.88
CA ARG A 54 1.67 0.74 4.31
C ARG A 54 2.69 0.00 5.16
N PHE A 55 3.09 -1.21 4.76
CA PHE A 55 4.14 -1.96 5.46
C PHE A 55 5.47 -1.19 5.47
N LEU A 56 5.91 -0.64 4.33
CA LEU A 56 7.12 0.16 4.24
C LEU A 56 7.01 1.45 5.08
N SER A 57 5.86 2.11 5.06
CA SER A 57 5.60 3.28 5.91
C SER A 57 5.66 2.90 7.39
N TRP A 58 5.06 1.77 7.77
CA TRP A 58 5.11 1.24 9.14
C TRP A 58 6.53 0.92 9.59
N VAL A 59 7.33 0.23 8.76
CA VAL A 59 8.76 -0.04 9.05
C VAL A 59 9.52 1.27 9.23
N LEU A 60 9.41 2.18 8.26
CA LEU A 60 10.14 3.45 8.27
C LEU A 60 9.79 4.29 9.51
N VAL A 61 8.50 4.45 9.79
CA VAL A 61 8.04 5.28 10.91
C VAL A 61 8.36 4.60 12.24
N SER A 62 8.26 3.28 12.36
CA SER A 62 8.62 2.56 13.59
C SER A 62 10.11 2.64 13.92
N VAL A 63 10.96 2.74 12.89
CA VAL A 63 12.42 2.90 13.06
C VAL A 63 12.77 4.36 13.41
N LEU A 64 12.14 5.33 12.76
CA LEU A 64 12.50 6.75 12.90
C LEU A 64 11.78 7.45 14.05
N TYR A 65 10.60 6.99 14.46
CA TYR A 65 9.73 7.66 15.42
C TYR A 65 9.25 6.71 16.50
N ARG A 66 9.19 7.21 17.74
CA ARG A 66 8.48 6.55 18.83
C ARG A 66 7.02 6.98 18.84
N LEU A 67 6.19 6.28 18.07
CA LEU A 67 4.76 6.58 17.99
C LEU A 67 4.00 6.17 19.26
N ARG A 68 3.03 7.00 19.63
CA ARG A 68 1.99 6.67 20.62
C ARG A 68 0.65 7.01 20.00
N THR A 69 -0.09 5.98 19.65
CA THR A 69 -1.46 6.10 19.13
C THR A 69 -2.44 6.05 20.30
N ARG A 70 -3.58 6.73 20.16
CA ARG A 70 -4.68 6.70 21.14
C ARG A 70 -5.98 6.58 20.40
N ASP A 71 -6.80 5.61 20.82
CA ASP A 71 -8.19 5.44 20.39
C ASP A 71 -8.40 5.40 18.87
N ILE A 72 -7.41 4.96 18.08
CA ILE A 72 -7.54 4.87 16.60
C ILE A 72 -8.69 3.92 16.26
N ASP A 73 -8.70 2.73 16.85
CA ASP A 73 -9.70 1.68 16.60
C ASP A 73 -11.13 2.10 17.02
N ARG A 74 -11.24 3.13 17.86
CA ARG A 74 -12.53 3.69 18.29
C ARG A 74 -13.07 4.74 17.33
N HIS A 75 -12.20 5.50 16.68
CA HIS A 75 -12.58 6.65 15.85
C HIS A 75 -12.48 6.36 14.34
N VAL A 76 -11.64 5.41 13.93
CA VAL A 76 -11.55 4.97 12.55
C VAL A 76 -12.46 3.74 12.38
N PRO A 77 -13.52 3.84 11.57
CA PRO A 77 -14.42 2.71 11.39
C PRO A 77 -13.75 1.59 10.59
N ASP A 78 -14.03 0.34 10.95
CA ASP A 78 -13.53 -0.85 10.23
C ASP A 78 -14.07 -0.92 8.80
N GLU A 79 -15.30 -0.44 8.59
CA GLU A 79 -15.99 -0.43 7.30
C GLU A 79 -16.72 0.90 7.08
N GLY A 80 -16.98 1.24 5.80
CA GLY A 80 -17.67 2.47 5.43
C GLY A 80 -16.77 3.71 5.40
N ALA A 81 -17.36 4.83 4.97
CA ALA A 81 -16.64 6.05 4.68
C ALA A 81 -16.25 6.83 5.94
N ALA A 82 -15.09 7.49 5.92
CA ALA A 82 -14.78 8.52 6.90
C ALA A 82 -13.86 9.60 6.31
N LEU A 83 -14.05 10.83 6.78
CA LEU A 83 -13.18 11.96 6.48
C LEU A 83 -12.24 12.19 7.67
N LEU A 84 -10.96 11.99 7.45
CA LEU A 84 -9.89 12.27 8.40
C LEU A 84 -9.43 13.71 8.19
N VAL A 85 -9.47 14.49 9.27
CA VAL A 85 -9.04 15.88 9.26
C VAL A 85 -7.88 16.02 10.22
N CYS A 86 -6.72 16.37 9.70
CA CYS A 86 -5.48 16.48 10.47
C CYS A 86 -4.84 17.86 10.27
N ASN A 87 -4.12 18.33 11.29
CA ASN A 87 -3.19 19.43 11.11
C ASN A 87 -1.99 19.01 10.25
N HIS A 88 -1.32 19.97 9.61
CA HIS A 88 -0.20 19.70 8.70
C HIS A 88 1.12 20.28 9.22
N VAL A 89 1.89 19.45 9.91
CA VAL A 89 3.14 19.86 10.57
C VAL A 89 4.35 19.47 9.74
N SER A 90 4.29 18.36 9.00
CA SER A 90 5.44 17.79 8.33
C SER A 90 5.07 17.05 7.05
N TYR A 91 6.05 16.96 6.13
CA TYR A 91 5.95 16.03 5.00
C TYR A 91 5.80 14.56 5.44
N MET A 92 6.18 14.24 6.68
CA MET A 92 6.02 12.91 7.26
C MET A 92 4.58 12.56 7.65
N ASP A 93 3.67 13.53 7.72
CA ASP A 93 2.31 13.32 8.24
C ASP A 93 1.57 12.21 7.47
N ALA A 94 1.62 12.24 6.14
CA ALA A 94 0.98 11.21 5.31
C ALA A 94 1.59 9.81 5.53
N LEU A 95 2.91 9.71 5.76
CA LEU A 95 3.58 8.44 6.05
C LEU A 95 3.21 7.92 7.44
N ILE A 96 3.18 8.79 8.44
CA ILE A 96 2.79 8.45 9.82
C ILE A 96 1.33 7.98 9.83
N LEU A 97 0.42 8.73 9.22
CA LEU A 97 -0.99 8.37 9.12
C LEU A 97 -1.20 7.05 8.37
N SER A 98 -0.50 6.83 7.25
CA SER A 98 -0.54 5.56 6.50
C SER A 98 -0.03 4.36 7.32
N ALA A 99 0.91 4.59 8.24
CA ALA A 99 1.48 3.57 9.10
C ALA A 99 0.55 3.17 10.26
N VAL A 100 -0.24 4.12 10.79
CA VAL A 100 -1.05 3.89 12.00
C VAL A 100 -2.52 3.61 11.72
N ILE A 101 -3.05 4.09 10.61
CA ILE A 101 -4.46 3.88 10.27
C ILE A 101 -4.65 2.45 9.71
N PRO A 102 -5.62 1.66 10.23
CA PRO A 102 -5.77 0.25 9.87
C PRO A 102 -6.27 0.01 8.44
N ARG A 103 -6.76 1.04 7.74
CA ARG A 103 -7.32 0.96 6.38
C ARG A 103 -6.53 1.84 5.39
N PRO A 104 -6.58 1.57 4.08
CA PRO A 104 -6.03 2.47 3.07
C PRO A 104 -6.68 3.85 3.15
N VAL A 105 -5.87 4.91 3.03
CA VAL A 105 -6.31 6.30 3.13
C VAL A 105 -5.96 7.04 1.84
N ARG A 106 -6.94 7.73 1.27
CA ARG A 106 -6.75 8.62 0.11
C ARG A 106 -6.42 10.01 0.59
N PHE A 107 -5.14 10.39 0.48
CA PHE A 107 -4.69 11.72 0.83
C PHE A 107 -5.01 12.73 -0.27
N VAL A 108 -5.62 13.85 0.10
CA VAL A 108 -5.79 14.99 -0.77
C VAL A 108 -4.49 15.79 -0.76
N MET A 109 -3.82 15.90 -1.91
CA MET A 109 -2.44 16.39 -2.01
C MET A 109 -2.29 17.43 -3.11
N TYR A 110 -1.39 18.39 -2.89
CA TYR A 110 -1.13 19.44 -3.88
C TYR A 110 -0.62 18.86 -5.21
N TYR A 111 -1.31 19.19 -6.30
CA TYR A 111 -1.13 18.55 -7.59
C TYR A 111 0.29 18.67 -8.18
N LYS A 112 1.05 19.74 -7.86
CA LYS A 112 2.42 19.91 -8.38
C LYS A 112 3.41 18.89 -7.82
N ILE A 113 3.15 18.32 -6.64
CA ILE A 113 4.07 17.31 -6.05
C ILE A 113 4.08 16.03 -6.91
N PHE A 114 3.00 15.76 -7.66
CA PHE A 114 2.93 14.69 -8.66
C PHE A 114 3.83 14.91 -9.89
N ARG A 115 4.53 16.04 -10.01
CA ARG A 115 5.51 16.27 -11.08
C ARG A 115 6.87 15.63 -10.79
N ILE A 116 7.16 15.29 -9.54
CA ILE A 116 8.39 14.60 -9.16
C ILE A 116 8.25 13.11 -9.57
N PRO A 117 9.10 12.56 -10.45
CA PRO A 117 8.86 11.26 -11.08
C PRO A 117 8.62 10.10 -10.09
N VAL A 118 9.42 10.03 -9.03
CA VAL A 118 9.31 8.98 -8.00
C VAL A 118 8.03 9.18 -7.17
N MET A 119 7.76 10.41 -6.73
CA MET A 119 6.59 10.73 -5.93
C MET A 119 5.29 10.53 -6.71
N ARG A 120 5.31 10.81 -8.02
CA ARG A 120 4.19 10.54 -8.92
C ARG A 120 3.78 9.08 -8.90
N TRP A 121 4.76 8.18 -8.95
CA TRP A 121 4.49 6.75 -8.89
C TRP A 121 3.91 6.37 -7.53
N ILE A 122 4.55 6.81 -6.45
CA ILE A 122 4.10 6.58 -5.06
C ILE A 122 2.66 7.04 -4.84
N PHE A 123 2.33 8.29 -5.17
CA PHE A 123 1.01 8.86 -4.91
C PHE A 123 -0.08 8.29 -5.81
N ARG A 124 0.26 7.91 -7.04
CA ARG A 124 -0.69 7.18 -7.91
C ARG A 124 -0.99 5.79 -7.37
N THR A 125 0.03 5.09 -6.88
CA THR A 125 -0.12 3.78 -6.24
C THR A 125 -0.93 3.87 -4.96
N ALA A 126 -0.74 4.93 -4.17
CA ALA A 126 -1.52 5.22 -2.97
C ALA A 126 -2.91 5.83 -3.27
N LYS A 127 -3.30 5.96 -4.54
CA LYS A 127 -4.57 6.56 -4.99
C LYS A 127 -4.85 7.95 -4.40
N ALA A 128 -3.80 8.75 -4.18
CA ALA A 128 -3.92 10.11 -3.67
C ALA A 128 -4.70 11.00 -4.66
N ILE A 129 -5.46 11.95 -4.10
CA ILE A 129 -6.34 12.84 -4.86
C ILE A 129 -5.60 14.16 -5.08
N PRO A 130 -5.19 14.50 -6.31
CA PRO A 130 -4.55 15.78 -6.59
C PRO A 130 -5.55 16.93 -6.46
N ILE A 131 -5.16 18.00 -5.78
CA ILE A 131 -5.95 19.22 -5.64
C ILE A 131 -5.12 20.47 -5.97
N ALA A 132 -5.80 21.51 -6.46
CA ALA A 132 -5.28 22.86 -6.57
C ALA A 132 -6.16 23.83 -5.76
N GLY A 133 -5.62 24.99 -5.41
CA GLY A 133 -6.44 26.05 -4.82
C GLY A 133 -7.38 26.67 -5.85
N ALA A 134 -8.53 27.18 -5.38
CA ALA A 134 -9.56 27.78 -6.24
C ALA A 134 -9.04 28.87 -7.18
N ARG A 135 -8.05 29.66 -6.75
CA ARG A 135 -7.46 30.74 -7.56
C ARG A 135 -6.48 30.24 -8.61
N GLU A 136 -5.90 29.07 -8.39
CA GLU A 136 -4.88 28.50 -9.27
C GLU A 136 -5.51 27.68 -10.40
N ASP A 137 -6.42 26.78 -10.04
CA ASP A 137 -7.14 25.95 -11.00
C ASP A 137 -8.50 25.51 -10.39
N PRO A 138 -9.58 26.29 -10.65
CA PRO A 138 -10.91 25.97 -10.15
C PRO A 138 -11.43 24.62 -10.67
N ALA A 139 -11.07 24.25 -11.91
CA ALA A 139 -11.55 23.02 -12.53
C ALA A 139 -10.90 21.80 -11.87
N LEU A 140 -9.60 21.85 -11.58
CA LEU A 140 -8.92 20.79 -10.85
C LEU A 140 -9.40 20.68 -9.40
N MET A 141 -9.72 21.81 -8.75
CA MET A 141 -10.34 21.80 -7.43
C MET A 141 -11.70 21.10 -7.45
N GLN A 142 -12.55 21.39 -8.44
CA GLN A 142 -13.85 20.71 -8.59
C GLN A 142 -13.66 19.21 -8.83
N GLN A 143 -12.74 18.82 -9.72
CA GLN A 143 -12.43 17.40 -9.95
C GLN A 143 -11.92 16.69 -8.68
N ALA A 144 -11.18 17.40 -7.82
CA ALA A 144 -10.75 16.85 -6.55
C ALA A 144 -11.95 16.57 -5.64
N PHE A 145 -12.92 17.49 -5.57
CA PHE A 145 -14.16 17.28 -4.81
C PHE A 145 -14.98 16.13 -5.36
N ASP A 146 -15.15 16.03 -6.69
CA ASP A 146 -15.89 14.92 -7.30
C ASP A 146 -15.23 13.57 -6.99
N ARG A 147 -13.89 13.51 -6.94
CA ARG A 147 -13.15 12.31 -6.55
C ARG A 147 -13.24 11.99 -5.07
N ILE A 148 -13.30 13.02 -4.22
CA ILE A 148 -13.51 12.85 -2.77
C ILE A 148 -14.90 12.27 -2.54
N ASP A 149 -15.91 12.84 -3.18
CA ASP A 149 -17.30 12.37 -3.08
C ASP A 149 -17.42 10.91 -3.55
N ALA A 150 -16.85 10.57 -4.71
CA ALA A 150 -16.82 9.20 -5.20
C ALA A 150 -16.10 8.23 -4.23
N ALA A 151 -14.94 8.61 -3.70
CA ALA A 151 -14.20 7.77 -2.74
C ALA A 151 -15.00 7.54 -1.45
N LEU A 152 -15.66 8.57 -0.93
CA LEU A 152 -16.53 8.46 0.24
C LEU A 152 -17.77 7.61 -0.08
N ALA A 153 -18.38 7.76 -1.26
CA ALA A 153 -19.49 6.92 -1.70
C ALA A 153 -19.10 5.43 -1.80
N ASP A 154 -17.86 5.15 -2.19
CA ASP A 154 -17.26 3.80 -2.24
C ASP A 154 -16.88 3.26 -0.84
N GLY A 155 -17.14 4.01 0.23
CA GLY A 155 -16.86 3.59 1.61
C GLY A 155 -15.39 3.70 2.00
N GLU A 156 -14.61 4.53 1.31
CA GLU A 156 -13.18 4.68 1.57
C GLU A 156 -12.87 5.78 2.58
N LEU A 157 -11.64 5.78 3.10
CA LEU A 157 -11.14 6.83 3.96
C LEU A 157 -10.48 7.92 3.12
N VAL A 158 -10.88 9.17 3.33
CA VAL A 158 -10.24 10.34 2.71
C VAL A 158 -9.57 11.16 3.81
N CYS A 159 -8.34 11.62 3.60
CA CYS A 159 -7.63 12.48 4.53
C CYS A 159 -7.36 13.85 3.92
N ILE A 160 -7.68 14.89 4.68
CA ILE A 160 -7.43 16.28 4.32
C ILE A 160 -6.61 16.99 5.40
N PHE A 161 -5.83 17.95 4.92
CA PHE A 161 -5.07 18.90 5.72
C PHE A 161 -5.62 20.30 5.43
N PRO A 162 -6.60 20.80 6.20
CA PRO A 162 -7.35 22.00 5.87
C PRO A 162 -6.50 23.27 5.86
N GLU A 163 -5.33 23.23 6.50
CA GLU A 163 -4.35 24.33 6.48
C GLU A 163 -3.82 24.63 5.07
N GLY A 164 -3.82 23.65 4.16
CA GLY A 164 -3.39 23.82 2.77
C GLY A 164 -1.90 24.11 2.57
N ALA A 165 -1.15 24.30 3.65
CA ALA A 165 0.29 24.47 3.73
C ALA A 165 0.79 23.86 5.04
N LEU A 166 2.10 23.61 5.15
CA LEU A 166 2.69 23.24 6.43
C LEU A 166 2.61 24.43 7.39
N THR A 167 2.27 24.17 8.64
CA THR A 167 2.35 25.17 9.71
C THR A 167 3.76 25.72 9.84
N ARG A 168 3.89 26.97 10.31
CA ARG A 168 5.18 27.69 10.39
C ARG A 168 5.81 27.64 11.78
N ASP A 169 5.00 27.45 12.81
CA ASP A 169 5.37 27.50 14.22
C ASP A 169 5.32 26.14 14.92
N GLY A 170 4.76 25.12 14.26
CA GLY A 170 4.69 23.74 14.75
C GLY A 170 3.39 23.44 15.47
#